data_AF-A0A9P6YAH0-F1
#
_entry.id   AF-A0A9P6YAH0-F1
#
_cell.length_a   1.000
_cell.length_b   1.000
_cell.length_c   1.000
_cell.angle_alpha   90.00
_cell.angle_beta   90.00
_cell.angle_gamma   90.00
#
_symmetry.space_group_name_H-M   'P 1'
#
loop_
_entity.id
_entity.type
_entity.pdbx_description
1 polymer ?
#
loop_
_entity_poly.entity_id
_entity_poly.type
_entity_poly.pdbx_seq_one_letter_code
_entity_poly.pdbx_strand_id
1 'polypeptide(L)'
;MLQQQKKDPRALVGIAFAIAFTLGPPIGAWFASIDLSSLSPSLVKFGIYPYSMAAFVGLALLLIETVYIYIKLPETANQRLNQTSIDTDIQPLNLRDIQQRLLTLMSLNRIMGVFSFIFSGMEFTLVFLTFDVLDFSHMQQGKLLSYMGIISALIQGGYVRRNIQKFGERAIVIQGMIMCITGFYCLAETADATHPVAWLYTGVTCLAFTSGTVVSGLTGLASLQCHETCGESLSKGRALGKFRSYGQLGRSLGPISACTLYWIFGPGKCYAVGSLTMMAITWLTVLGIPNKKITKAQTGKSQ
;
A
#
# COMPACT_ATOMS: atom_id res chain seq x y z
N MET A 1 -26.87 -24.92 13.63
CA MET A 1 -26.37 -23.55 13.94
C MET A 1 -24.88 -23.54 14.30
N LEU A 2 -24.00 -24.13 13.49
CA LEU A 2 -22.54 -23.95 13.60
C LEU A 2 -21.90 -24.06 12.20
N GLN A 3 -22.46 -23.35 11.21
CA GLN A 3 -21.63 -22.90 10.11
C GLN A 3 -20.77 -21.77 10.67
N GLN A 4 -19.63 -22.15 11.26
CA GLN A 4 -18.55 -21.23 11.59
C GLN A 4 -18.37 -20.29 10.39
N GLN A 5 -18.60 -19.00 10.63
CA GLN A 5 -18.23 -17.94 9.71
C GLN A 5 -16.76 -18.14 9.34
N LYS A 6 -16.49 -18.78 8.20
CA LYS A 6 -15.16 -18.87 7.64
C LYS A 6 -14.82 -17.45 7.19
N LYS A 7 -14.27 -16.65 8.12
CA LYS A 7 -13.82 -15.28 7.84
C LYS A 7 -12.95 -15.35 6.59
N ASP A 8 -13.30 -14.56 5.57
CA ASP A 8 -12.53 -14.48 4.34
C ASP A 8 -11.05 -14.33 4.69
N PRO A 9 -10.14 -15.21 4.24
CA PRO A 9 -8.71 -15.12 4.55
C PRO A 9 -8.13 -13.74 4.18
N ARG A 10 -8.69 -13.12 3.13
CA ARG A 10 -8.35 -11.76 2.69
C ARG A 10 -8.71 -10.68 3.73
N ALA A 11 -9.78 -10.88 4.51
CA ALA A 11 -10.17 -9.97 5.59
C ALA A 11 -9.25 -10.09 6.81
N LEU A 12 -8.75 -11.30 7.12
CA LEU A 12 -7.77 -11.52 8.18
C LEU A 12 -6.43 -10.83 7.87
N VAL A 13 -5.98 -10.87 6.61
CA VAL A 13 -4.78 -10.16 6.16
C VAL A 13 -4.93 -8.65 6.34
N GLY A 14 -6.09 -8.07 6.00
CA GLY A 14 -6.36 -6.66 6.22
C GLY A 14 -6.31 -6.25 7.70
N ILE A 15 -6.84 -7.08 8.60
CA ILE A 15 -6.76 -6.86 10.06
C ILE A 15 -5.31 -6.94 10.56
N ALA A 16 -4.52 -7.89 10.05
CA ALA A 16 -3.12 -8.00 10.41
C ALA A 16 -2.33 -6.75 9.99
N PHE A 17 -2.52 -6.26 8.75
CA PHE A 17 -1.92 -4.99 8.30
C PHE A 17 -2.34 -3.82 9.17
N ALA A 18 -3.62 -3.74 9.54
CA ALA A 18 -4.14 -2.70 10.42
C ALA A 18 -3.44 -2.67 11.78
N ILE A 19 -3.30 -3.84 12.43
CA ILE A 19 -2.62 -3.98 13.71
C ILE A 19 -1.14 -3.62 13.56
N ALA A 20 -0.48 -4.10 12.51
CA ALA A 20 0.93 -3.81 12.24
C ALA A 20 1.19 -2.31 12.03
N PHE A 21 0.35 -1.60 11.29
CA PHE A 21 0.49 -0.15 11.09
C PHE A 21 0.13 0.68 12.32
N THR A 22 -0.72 0.15 13.21
CA THR A 22 -1.13 0.83 14.45
C THR A 22 -0.07 0.69 15.53
N LEU A 23 0.44 -0.52 15.73
CA LEU A 23 1.35 -0.84 16.82
C LEU A 23 2.82 -0.81 16.40
N GLY A 24 3.11 -1.00 15.11
CA GLY A 24 4.49 -1.08 14.59
C GLY A 24 5.28 0.21 14.80
N PRO A 25 4.86 1.37 14.23
CA PRO A 25 5.62 2.62 14.36
C PRO A 25 5.86 3.10 15.79
N PRO A 26 4.88 3.09 16.72
CA PRO A 26 5.13 3.51 18.10
C PRO A 26 6.07 2.54 18.84
N ILE A 27 5.89 1.23 18.67
CA ILE A 27 6.76 0.23 19.29
C ILE A 27 8.19 0.36 18.74
N GLY A 28 8.34 0.52 17.42
CA GLY A 28 9.63 0.73 16.77
C GLY A 28 10.32 2.02 17.23
N ALA A 29 9.60 3.14 17.30
CA ALA A 29 10.12 4.41 17.79
C ALA A 29 10.51 4.34 19.28
N TRP A 30 9.74 3.61 20.10
CA TRP A 30 10.06 3.39 21.51
C TRP A 30 11.36 2.59 21.67
N PHE A 31 11.50 1.46 20.96
CA PHE A 31 12.75 0.70 21.01
C PHE A 31 13.92 1.47 20.42
N ALA A 32 13.71 2.29 19.39
CA ALA A 32 14.75 3.16 18.82
C ALA A 32 15.16 4.30 19.76
N SER A 33 14.34 4.66 20.74
CA SER A 33 14.69 5.67 21.75
C SER A 33 15.57 5.13 22.87
N ILE A 34 15.69 3.80 23.00
CA ILE A 34 16.56 3.14 23.97
C ILE A 34 17.95 3.03 23.36
N ASP A 35 18.82 3.98 23.71
CA ASP A 35 20.18 4.01 23.18
C ASP A 35 21.08 2.97 23.88
N LEU A 36 21.27 1.83 23.23
CA LEU A 36 22.15 0.76 23.69
C LEU A 36 23.63 1.17 23.78
N SER A 37 24.04 2.20 23.03
CA SER A 37 25.42 2.71 23.08
C SER A 37 25.71 3.42 24.42
N SER A 38 24.69 4.06 25.01
CA SER A 38 24.77 4.72 26.32
C SER A 38 24.76 3.73 27.50
N LEU A 39 24.04 2.62 27.36
CA LEU A 39 23.88 1.60 28.41
C LEU A 39 25.10 0.66 28.49
N SER A 40 25.85 0.51 27.41
CA SER A 40 26.95 -0.47 27.30
C SER A 40 28.08 0.08 26.41
N PRO A 41 28.93 1.00 26.92
CA PRO A 41 29.97 1.66 26.13
C PRO A 41 31.01 0.69 25.56
N SER A 42 31.21 -0.48 26.17
CA SER A 42 32.09 -1.55 25.66
C SER A 42 31.62 -2.14 24.32
N LEU A 43 30.32 -2.07 24.04
CA LEU A 43 29.69 -2.66 22.86
C LEU A 43 29.73 -1.73 21.63
N VAL A 44 30.05 -0.45 21.82
CA VAL A 44 30.22 0.53 20.72
C VAL A 44 31.34 0.10 19.77
N LYS A 45 32.41 -0.54 20.28
CA LYS A 45 33.48 -1.12 19.45
C LYS A 45 33.02 -2.21 18.50
N PHE A 46 31.88 -2.85 18.77
CA PHE A 46 31.27 -3.88 17.92
C PHE A 46 30.27 -3.31 16.91
N GLY A 47 30.17 -1.98 16.77
CA GLY A 47 29.28 -1.33 15.80
C GLY A 47 27.83 -1.17 16.27
N ILE A 48 27.61 -1.07 17.58
CA ILE A 48 26.28 -0.76 18.14
C ILE A 48 26.01 0.74 18.06
N TYR A 49 24.86 1.07 17.48
CA TYR A 49 24.36 2.41 17.25
C TYR A 49 23.03 2.62 18.00
N PRO A 50 22.54 3.87 18.12
CA PRO A 50 21.28 4.16 18.82
C PRO A 50 20.07 3.35 18.34
N TYR A 51 20.08 2.90 17.08
CA TYR A 51 19.00 2.10 16.47
C TYR A 51 19.16 0.58 16.61
N SER A 52 20.27 0.09 17.19
CA SER A 52 20.56 -1.34 17.30
C SER A 52 19.55 -2.09 18.17
N MET A 53 18.94 -1.43 19.15
CA MET A 53 17.90 -2.03 20.00
C MET A 53 16.68 -2.45 19.17
N ALA A 54 16.17 -1.53 18.35
CA ALA A 54 15.03 -1.81 17.47
C ALA A 54 15.35 -2.94 16.48
N ALA A 55 16.58 -2.98 15.94
CA ALA A 55 17.04 -4.04 15.05
C ALA A 55 17.07 -5.41 15.74
N PHE A 56 17.57 -5.49 16.99
CA PHE A 56 17.64 -6.75 17.75
C PHE A 56 16.25 -7.31 18.04
N VAL A 57 15.31 -6.46 18.48
CA VAL A 57 13.91 -6.87 18.70
C VAL A 57 13.27 -7.32 17.40
N GLY A 58 13.51 -6.61 16.29
CA GLY A 58 13.04 -7.01 14.97
C GLY A 58 13.55 -8.38 14.54
N LEU A 59 14.84 -8.66 14.75
CA LEU A 59 15.44 -9.97 14.47
C LEU A 59 14.81 -11.08 15.32
N ALA A 60 14.60 -10.84 16.62
CA ALA A 60 13.97 -11.81 17.51
C ALA A 60 12.54 -12.15 17.05
N LEU A 61 11.74 -11.13 16.71
CA LEU A 61 10.39 -11.33 16.18
C LEU A 61 10.39 -12.11 14.86
N LEU A 62 11.33 -11.82 13.95
CA LEU A 62 11.46 -12.49 12.66
C LEU A 62 11.84 -13.97 12.81
N LEU A 63 12.72 -14.29 13.76
CA LEU A 63 13.06 -15.69 14.08
C LEU A 63 11.85 -16.45 14.64
N ILE A 64 11.11 -15.83 15.57
CA ILE A 64 9.88 -16.42 16.12
C ILE A 64 8.85 -16.66 15.01
N GLU A 65 8.64 -15.67 14.12
CA GLU A 65 7.74 -15.78 12.98
C GLU A 65 8.16 -16.91 12.04
N THR A 66 9.45 -17.00 11.71
CA THR A 66 10.00 -18.02 10.80
C THR A 66 9.77 -19.43 11.37
N VAL A 67 10.07 -19.63 12.65
CA VAL A 67 9.83 -20.92 13.34
C VAL A 67 8.34 -21.25 13.37
N TYR A 68 7.47 -20.27 13.64
CA TYR A 68 6.03 -20.47 13.66
C TYR A 68 5.46 -20.87 12.29
N ILE A 69 5.88 -20.19 11.22
CA ILE A 69 5.47 -20.50 9.84
C ILE A 69 5.96 -21.89 9.46
N TYR A 70 7.22 -22.24 9.77
CA TYR A 70 7.78 -23.55 9.47
C TYR A 70 6.98 -24.71 10.10
N ILE A 71 6.52 -24.54 11.35
CA ILE A 71 5.77 -25.59 12.06
C ILE A 71 4.31 -25.65 11.59
N LYS A 72 3.69 -24.50 11.30
CA LYS A 72 2.22 -24.40 11.21
C LYS A 72 1.66 -24.19 9.81
N LEU A 73 2.47 -23.78 8.83
CA LEU A 73 2.00 -23.59 7.46
C LEU A 73 1.97 -24.95 6.73
N PRO A 74 0.80 -25.51 6.40
CA PRO A 74 0.73 -26.74 5.63
C PRO A 74 1.21 -26.50 4.20
N GLU A 75 1.87 -27.50 3.62
CA GLU A 75 2.32 -27.46 2.24
C GLU A 75 1.12 -27.35 1.29
N THR A 76 1.07 -26.28 0.49
CA THR A 76 -0.06 -25.98 -0.41
C THR A 76 0.26 -26.19 -1.88
N ALA A 77 1.52 -26.48 -2.25
CA ALA A 77 1.90 -26.70 -3.63
C ALA A 77 1.17 -27.91 -4.27
N ASN A 78 0.97 -28.99 -3.52
CA ASN A 78 0.39 -30.23 -4.03
C ASN A 78 -1.11 -30.15 -4.37
N GLN A 79 -1.84 -29.18 -3.80
CA GLN A 79 -3.27 -29.01 -4.11
C GLN A 79 -3.50 -28.52 -5.55
N ARG A 80 -2.52 -27.85 -6.17
CA ARG A 80 -2.61 -27.41 -7.57
C ARG A 80 -2.50 -28.57 -8.55
N LEU A 81 -1.60 -29.52 -8.29
CA LEU A 81 -1.36 -30.66 -9.19
C LEU A 81 -2.62 -31.52 -9.35
N ASN A 82 -3.36 -31.75 -8.27
CA ASN A 82 -4.60 -32.53 -8.28
C ASN A 82 -5.81 -31.80 -8.91
N GLN A 83 -5.81 -30.46 -9.00
CA GLN A 83 -6.88 -29.69 -9.66
C GLN A 83 -6.72 -29.64 -11.18
N THR A 84 -5.51 -29.84 -11.70
CA THR A 84 -5.23 -29.91 -13.15
C THR A 84 -5.88 -31.10 -13.85
N SER A 85 -6.41 -32.08 -13.10
CA SER A 85 -6.97 -33.33 -13.62
C SER A 85 -8.50 -33.33 -13.76
N ILE A 86 -9.18 -32.23 -13.42
CA ILE A 86 -10.63 -32.09 -13.62
C ILE A 86 -10.85 -31.32 -14.91
N ASP A 87 -11.34 -32.03 -15.92
CA ASP A 87 -11.81 -31.56 -17.22
C ASP A 87 -12.33 -30.10 -17.18
N THR A 88 -11.47 -29.15 -17.52
CA THR A 88 -11.88 -27.76 -17.67
C THR A 88 -12.40 -27.57 -19.08
N ASP A 89 -13.71 -27.46 -19.19
CA ASP A 89 -14.42 -26.91 -20.34
C ASP A 89 -13.77 -25.59 -20.76
N ILE A 90 -12.86 -25.65 -21.73
CA ILE A 90 -12.15 -24.49 -22.28
C ILE A 90 -13.19 -23.73 -23.10
N GLN A 91 -13.94 -22.84 -22.46
CA GLN A 91 -14.74 -21.88 -23.21
C GLN A 91 -13.79 -21.13 -24.15
N PRO A 92 -14.07 -21.09 -25.47
CA PRO A 92 -13.22 -20.41 -26.43
C PRO A 92 -13.28 -18.90 -26.17
N LEU A 93 -12.41 -18.42 -25.30
CA LEU A 93 -12.21 -16.99 -25.08
C LEU A 93 -11.53 -16.43 -26.32
N ASN A 94 -12.18 -15.44 -26.95
CA ASN A 94 -11.64 -14.73 -28.10
C ASN A 94 -10.21 -14.23 -27.79
N LEU A 95 -9.26 -14.51 -28.69
CA LEU A 95 -7.87 -14.02 -28.57
C LEU A 95 -7.79 -12.50 -28.37
N ARG A 96 -8.76 -11.77 -28.94
CA ARG A 96 -8.92 -10.32 -28.77
C ARG A 96 -9.21 -9.92 -27.32
N ASP A 97 -10.01 -10.69 -26.59
CA ASP A 97 -10.32 -10.42 -25.18
C ASP A 97 -9.10 -10.64 -24.29
N ILE A 98 -8.30 -11.66 -24.58
CA ILE A 98 -7.04 -11.92 -23.86
C ILE A 98 -6.05 -10.77 -24.07
N GLN A 99 -5.88 -10.32 -25.32
CA GLN A 99 -5.02 -9.18 -25.64
C GLN A 99 -5.48 -7.90 -24.95
N GLN A 100 -6.78 -7.59 -24.96
CA GLN A 100 -7.32 -6.41 -24.28
C GLN A 100 -7.09 -6.45 -22.75
N ARG A 101 -7.24 -7.62 -22.12
CA ARG A 101 -6.96 -7.79 -20.69
C ARG A 101 -5.48 -7.61 -20.36
N LEU A 102 -4.59 -8.15 -21.19
CA LEU A 102 -3.14 -7.95 -21.03
C LEU A 102 -2.75 -6.48 -21.17
N LEU A 103 -3.29 -5.78 -22.16
CA LEU A 103 -3.06 -4.33 -22.31
C LEU A 103 -3.59 -3.54 -21.11
N THR A 104 -4.75 -3.93 -20.57
CA THR A 104 -5.29 -3.31 -19.36
C THR A 104 -4.39 -3.58 -18.14
N LEU A 105 -3.90 -4.81 -17.97
CA LEU A 105 -2.93 -5.17 -16.92
C LEU A 105 -1.63 -4.39 -17.05
N MET A 106 -1.10 -4.21 -18.26
CA MET A 106 0.08 -3.37 -18.50
C MET A 106 -0.18 -1.92 -18.11
N SER A 107 -1.37 -1.38 -18.42
CA SER A 107 -1.77 -0.05 -17.99
C SER A 107 -1.84 0.06 -16.47
N LEU A 108 -2.48 -0.90 -15.79
CA LEU A 108 -2.57 -0.96 -14.33
C LEU A 108 -1.20 -1.10 -13.66
N ASN A 109 -0.30 -1.93 -14.22
CA ASN A 109 1.08 -2.07 -13.74
C ASN A 109 1.82 -0.73 -13.78
N ARG A 110 1.70 0.01 -14.89
CA ARG A 110 2.30 1.34 -15.03
C ARG A 110 1.71 2.33 -14.03
N ILE A 111 0.39 2.39 -13.92
CA ILE A 111 -0.30 3.27 -12.96
C ILE A 111 0.17 2.97 -11.53
N MET A 112 0.21 1.70 -11.13
CA MET A 112 0.68 1.29 -9.81
C MET A 112 2.14 1.69 -9.57
N GLY A 113 3.02 1.51 -10.55
CA GLY A 113 4.42 1.89 -10.45
C GLY A 113 4.63 3.40 -10.30
N VAL A 114 4.01 4.20 -11.16
CA VAL A 114 4.13 5.67 -11.13
C VAL A 114 3.45 6.25 -9.88
N PHE A 115 2.26 5.76 -9.52
CA PHE A 115 1.61 6.14 -8.26
C PHE A 115 2.50 5.82 -7.06
N SER A 116 3.03 4.59 -6.98
CA SER A 116 3.88 4.18 -5.85
C SER A 116 5.19 4.98 -5.79
N PHE A 117 5.74 5.36 -6.95
CA PHE A 117 6.92 6.22 -7.03
C PHE A 117 6.68 7.58 -6.37
N ILE A 118 5.61 8.27 -6.75
CA ILE A 118 5.33 9.59 -6.18
C ILE A 118 4.87 9.46 -4.74
N PHE A 119 3.87 8.61 -4.47
CA PHE A 119 3.30 8.46 -3.14
C PHE A 119 4.36 8.11 -2.10
N SER A 120 5.19 7.10 -2.38
CA SER A 120 6.25 6.67 -1.47
C SER A 120 7.36 7.70 -1.32
N GLY A 121 7.68 8.45 -2.38
CA GLY A 121 8.67 9.53 -2.30
C GLY A 121 8.23 10.62 -1.33
N MET A 122 7.01 11.13 -1.53
CA MET A 122 6.44 12.20 -0.71
C MET A 122 6.11 11.75 0.73
N GLU A 123 5.72 10.48 0.90
CA GLU A 123 5.51 9.85 2.20
C GLU A 123 6.82 9.74 2.98
N PHE A 124 7.94 9.40 2.32
CA PHE A 124 9.24 9.33 2.97
C PHE A 124 9.75 10.71 3.40
N THR A 125 9.58 11.73 2.56
CA THR A 125 9.98 13.11 2.90
C THR A 125 9.11 13.73 3.99
N LEU A 126 7.97 13.14 4.36
CA LEU A 126 7.08 13.66 5.42
C LEU A 126 7.80 13.76 6.75
N VAL A 127 8.67 12.79 7.05
CA VAL A 127 9.46 12.79 8.29
C VAL A 127 10.42 13.99 8.29
N PHE A 128 11.07 14.28 7.16
CA PHE A 128 11.94 15.46 7.01
C PHE A 128 11.15 16.77 7.11
N LEU A 129 9.98 16.87 6.46
CA LEU A 129 9.11 18.03 6.58
C LEU A 129 8.77 18.34 8.05
N THR A 130 8.39 17.32 8.81
CA THR A 130 8.02 17.51 10.22
C THR A 130 9.21 17.82 11.12
N PHE A 131 10.40 17.35 10.74
CA PHE A 131 11.63 17.71 11.44
C PHE A 131 12.03 19.16 11.14
N ASP A 132 12.12 19.53 9.87
CA ASP A 132 12.65 20.83 9.45
C ASP A 132 11.70 21.99 9.78
N VAL A 133 10.38 21.79 9.64
CA VAL A 133 9.38 22.87 9.80
C VAL A 133 8.83 22.95 11.22
N LEU A 134 8.69 21.82 11.92
CA LEU A 134 8.01 21.75 13.21
C LEU A 134 8.92 21.30 14.37
N ASP A 135 10.19 21.01 14.09
CA ASP A 135 11.18 20.50 15.05
C ASP A 135 10.67 19.26 15.81
N PHE A 136 9.98 18.36 15.09
CA PHE A 136 9.41 17.16 15.71
C PHE A 136 10.51 16.19 16.13
N SER A 137 10.48 15.82 17.41
CA SER A 137 11.27 14.72 17.96
C SER A 137 10.91 13.36 17.33
N HIS A 138 11.81 12.39 17.42
CA HIS A 138 11.58 11.01 16.94
C HIS A 138 10.28 10.37 17.47
N MET A 139 9.92 10.66 18.72
CA MET A 139 8.69 10.17 19.34
C MET A 139 7.44 10.83 18.72
N GLN A 140 7.49 12.12 18.40
CA GLN A 140 6.38 12.82 17.74
C GLN A 140 6.20 12.36 16.29
N GLN A 141 7.30 12.14 15.56
CA GLN A 141 7.28 11.55 14.22
C GLN A 141 6.66 10.14 14.27
N GLY A 142 7.08 9.30 15.23
CA GLY A 142 6.50 8.00 15.47
C GLY A 142 4.98 8.07 15.71
N LYS A 143 4.53 8.99 16.59
CA LYS A 143 3.09 9.22 16.84
C LYS A 143 2.33 9.65 15.59
N LEU A 144 2.90 10.52 14.76
CA LEU A 144 2.28 10.97 13.51
C LEU A 144 2.10 9.83 12.50
N LEU A 145 3.15 9.03 12.28
CA LEU A 145 3.09 7.86 11.39
C LEU A 145 2.11 6.80 11.94
N SER A 146 2.04 6.65 13.26
CA SER A 146 1.06 5.78 13.92
C SER A 146 -0.37 6.26 13.65
N TYR A 147 -0.62 7.56 13.81
CA TYR A 147 -1.91 8.18 13.48
C TYR A 147 -2.30 7.91 12.02
N MET A 148 -1.39 8.15 11.08
CA MET A 148 -1.61 7.85 9.65
C MET A 148 -1.94 6.38 9.41
N GLY A 149 -1.21 5.47 10.05
CA GLY A 149 -1.41 4.02 9.98
C GLY A 149 -2.77 3.57 10.52
N ILE A 150 -3.18 4.07 11.69
CA ILE A 150 -4.47 3.78 12.34
C ILE A 150 -5.64 4.24 11.45
N ILE A 151 -5.57 5.46 10.94
CA ILE A 151 -6.63 5.99 10.07
C ILE A 151 -6.69 5.19 8.77
N SER A 152 -5.55 4.87 8.17
CA SER A 152 -5.49 4.05 6.95
C SER A 152 -6.10 2.66 7.17
N ALA A 153 -5.79 2.04 8.31
CA ALA A 153 -6.33 0.76 8.74
C ALA A 153 -7.86 0.77 8.88
N LEU A 154 -8.41 1.80 9.54
CA LEU A 154 -9.85 1.98 9.69
C LEU A 154 -10.55 2.18 8.33
N ILE A 155 -9.93 2.94 7.43
CA ILE A 155 -10.44 3.19 6.08
C ILE A 155 -10.42 1.89 5.26
N GLN A 156 -9.33 1.11 5.33
CA GLN A 156 -9.21 -0.19 4.65
C GLN A 156 -10.24 -1.20 5.16
N GLY A 157 -10.33 -1.38 6.48
CA GLY A 157 -11.21 -2.37 7.11
C GLY A 157 -12.68 -2.02 7.04
N GLY A 158 -13.02 -0.72 7.13
CA GLY A 158 -14.39 -0.22 7.16
C GLY A 158 -14.86 0.33 5.81
N TYR A 159 -14.32 1.48 5.40
CA TYR A 159 -14.79 2.25 4.24
C TYR A 159 -14.61 1.48 2.93
N VAL A 160 -13.40 1.01 2.62
CA VAL A 160 -13.09 0.31 1.36
C VAL A 160 -13.92 -0.94 1.23
N ARG A 161 -13.95 -1.79 2.27
CA ARG A 161 -14.71 -3.05 2.25
C ARG A 161 -16.20 -2.86 1.97
N ARG A 162 -16.82 -1.81 2.53
CA ARG A 162 -18.25 -1.53 2.33
C ARG A 162 -18.54 -0.85 1.00
N ASN A 163 -17.68 0.09 0.60
CA ASN A 163 -17.94 0.94 -0.57
C ASN A 163 -17.52 0.30 -1.88
N ILE A 164 -16.62 -0.69 -1.87
CA ILE A 164 -16.16 -1.38 -3.09
C ILE A 164 -17.31 -2.12 -3.77
N GLN A 165 -18.24 -2.65 -2.98
CA GLN A 165 -19.44 -3.33 -3.47
C GLN A 165 -20.47 -2.37 -4.06
N LYS A 166 -20.47 -1.10 -3.62
CA LYS A 166 -21.45 -0.08 -4.05
C LYS A 166 -20.96 0.74 -5.25
N PHE A 167 -19.73 1.25 -5.19
CA PHE A 167 -19.19 2.20 -6.16
C PHE A 167 -18.19 1.56 -7.15
N GLY A 168 -17.74 0.33 -6.87
CA GLY A 168 -16.72 -0.36 -7.66
C GLY A 168 -15.29 0.07 -7.31
N GLU A 169 -14.33 -0.77 -7.72
CA GLU A 169 -12.91 -0.60 -7.39
C GLU A 169 -12.31 0.67 -8.03
N ARG A 170 -12.68 0.96 -9.27
CA ARG A 170 -12.19 2.15 -10.00
C ARG A 170 -12.55 3.46 -9.28
N ALA A 171 -13.78 3.59 -8.78
CA ALA A 171 -14.22 4.81 -8.10
C ALA A 171 -13.42 5.04 -6.81
N ILE A 172 -13.15 3.97 -6.05
CA ILE A 172 -12.33 4.04 -4.83
C ILE A 172 -10.90 4.46 -5.14
N VAL A 173 -10.30 3.93 -6.21
CA VAL A 173 -8.96 4.34 -6.65
C VAL A 173 -8.94 5.83 -6.98
N ILE A 174 -9.90 6.33 -7.77
CA ILE A 174 -9.96 7.75 -8.16
C ILE A 174 -10.16 8.64 -6.92
N GLN A 175 -11.06 8.28 -6.00
CA GLN A 175 -11.23 9.00 -4.73
C GLN A 175 -9.94 9.06 -3.92
N GLY A 176 -9.22 7.93 -3.83
CA GLY A 176 -7.93 7.85 -3.13
C GLY A 176 -6.86 8.73 -3.76
N MET A 177 -6.81 8.78 -5.09
CA MET A 177 -5.87 9.64 -5.82
C MET A 177 -6.22 11.12 -5.68
N ILE A 178 -7.50 11.49 -5.70
CA ILE A 178 -7.94 12.87 -5.43
C ILE A 178 -7.55 13.30 -4.02
N MET A 179 -7.79 12.44 -3.02
CA MET A 179 -7.35 12.70 -1.65
C MET A 179 -5.83 12.85 -1.56
N CYS A 180 -5.06 12.16 -2.41
CA CYS A 180 -3.60 12.30 -2.45
C CYS A 180 -3.18 13.70 -2.91
N ILE A 181 -3.85 14.23 -3.94
CA ILE A 181 -3.60 15.59 -4.47
C ILE A 181 -3.86 16.62 -3.36
N THR A 182 -5.02 16.51 -2.71
CA THR A 182 -5.38 17.38 -1.57
C THR A 182 -4.39 17.24 -0.42
N GLY A 183 -3.96 16.01 -0.12
CA GLY A 183 -2.97 15.73 0.92
C GLY A 183 -1.64 16.41 0.65
N PHE A 184 -1.10 16.27 -0.56
CA PHE A 184 0.15 16.95 -0.94
C PHE A 184 0.01 18.47 -0.99
N TYR A 185 -1.13 18.98 -1.42
CA TYR A 185 -1.40 20.42 -1.37
C TYR A 185 -1.39 20.94 0.07
N CYS A 186 -2.09 20.26 0.99
CA CYS A 186 -2.06 20.61 2.42
C CYS A 186 -0.64 20.54 3.02
N LEU A 187 0.17 19.56 2.62
CA LEU A 187 1.56 19.45 3.07
C LEU A 187 2.47 20.53 2.47
N ALA A 188 2.19 21.01 1.26
CA ALA A 188 2.90 22.15 0.69
C ALA A 188 2.63 23.42 1.50
N GLU A 189 1.35 23.69 1.82
CA GLU A 189 0.94 24.83 2.65
C GLU A 189 1.45 24.74 4.09
N THR A 190 1.74 23.53 4.59
CA THR A 190 2.34 23.34 5.92
C THR A 190 3.69 24.05 6.06
N ALA A 191 4.44 24.23 4.96
CA ALA A 191 5.74 24.88 4.98
C ALA A 191 5.65 26.41 5.20
N ASP A 192 4.59 27.05 4.72
CA ASP A 192 4.47 28.53 4.67
C ASP A 192 3.31 29.09 5.51
N ALA A 193 2.43 28.25 6.07
CA ALA A 193 1.22 28.68 6.76
C ALA A 193 1.41 29.10 8.23
N THR A 194 0.56 30.04 8.67
CA THR A 194 0.46 30.53 10.07
C THR A 194 0.03 29.43 11.07
N HIS A 195 -0.63 28.37 10.60
CA HIS A 195 -1.08 27.23 11.43
C HIS A 195 -0.59 25.88 10.85
N PRO A 196 0.71 25.60 10.91
CA PRO A 196 1.32 24.48 10.19
C PRO A 196 0.84 23.10 10.70
N VAL A 197 0.52 22.99 11.99
CA VAL A 197 0.06 21.73 12.59
C VAL A 197 -1.31 21.29 12.05
N ALA A 198 -2.25 22.22 11.84
CA ALA A 198 -3.58 21.88 11.33
C ALA A 198 -3.51 21.38 9.88
N TRP A 199 -2.69 22.03 9.05
CA TRP A 199 -2.43 21.62 7.67
C TRP A 199 -1.73 20.26 7.61
N LEU A 200 -0.77 20.01 8.51
CA LEU A 200 -0.10 18.72 8.61
C LEU A 200 -1.09 17.58 8.89
N TYR A 201 -1.90 17.68 9.95
CA TYR A 201 -2.83 16.60 10.30
C TYR A 201 -3.91 16.40 9.24
N THR A 202 -4.36 17.47 8.59
CA THR A 202 -5.29 17.39 7.46
C THR A 202 -4.64 16.65 6.29
N GLY A 203 -3.42 17.03 5.90
CA GLY A 203 -2.66 16.39 4.84
C GLY A 203 -2.39 14.92 5.11
N VAL A 204 -1.93 14.59 6.33
CA VAL A 204 -1.66 13.21 6.76
C VAL A 204 -2.94 12.36 6.78
N THR A 205 -4.08 12.92 7.15
CA THR A 205 -5.37 12.21 7.10
C THR A 205 -5.77 11.90 5.65
N CYS A 206 -5.55 12.83 4.73
CA CYS A 206 -5.74 12.61 3.31
C CYS A 206 -4.79 11.52 2.77
N LEU A 207 -3.51 11.53 3.15
CA LEU A 207 -2.56 10.48 2.78
C LEU A 207 -2.93 9.10 3.36
N ALA A 208 -3.44 9.06 4.60
CA ALA A 208 -3.94 7.83 5.22
C ALA A 208 -5.08 7.23 4.40
N PHE A 209 -6.01 8.07 3.92
CA PHE A 209 -7.08 7.66 3.03
C PHE A 209 -6.55 7.12 1.69
N THR A 210 -5.59 7.82 1.08
CA THR A 210 -4.93 7.36 -0.15
C THR A 210 -4.26 6.00 0.02
N SER A 211 -3.43 5.85 1.07
CA SER A 211 -2.74 4.59 1.39
C SER A 211 -3.72 3.43 1.54
N GLY A 212 -4.87 3.69 2.16
CA GLY A 212 -5.88 2.67 2.38
C GLY A 212 -6.70 2.27 1.15
N THR A 213 -6.86 3.18 0.20
CA THR A 213 -7.81 3.00 -0.91
C THR A 213 -7.13 2.57 -2.21
N VAL A 214 -6.06 3.26 -2.62
CA VAL A 214 -5.49 3.15 -3.97
C VAL A 214 -4.84 1.79 -4.21
N VAL A 215 -3.96 1.33 -3.30
CA VAL A 215 -3.24 0.06 -3.47
C VAL A 215 -4.21 -1.12 -3.48
N SER A 216 -5.17 -1.12 -2.55
CA SER A 216 -6.20 -2.15 -2.45
C SER A 216 -7.11 -2.17 -3.67
N GLY A 217 -7.55 -0.99 -4.14
CA GLY A 217 -8.40 -0.87 -5.33
C GLY A 217 -7.69 -1.27 -6.63
N LEU A 218 -6.44 -0.83 -6.85
CA LEU A 218 -5.66 -1.23 -8.02
C LEU A 218 -5.33 -2.73 -8.01
N THR A 219 -5.06 -3.30 -6.83
CA THR A 219 -4.84 -4.76 -6.68
C THR A 219 -6.12 -5.55 -6.99
N GLY A 220 -7.28 -5.04 -6.56
CA GLY A 220 -8.59 -5.57 -6.94
C GLY A 220 -8.76 -5.57 -8.45
N LEU A 221 -8.55 -4.42 -9.10
CA LEU A 221 -8.70 -4.26 -10.55
C LEU A 221 -7.77 -5.20 -11.33
N ALA A 222 -6.52 -5.33 -10.87
CA ALA A 222 -5.57 -6.27 -11.47
C ALA A 222 -6.02 -7.73 -11.28
N SER A 223 -6.54 -8.08 -10.10
CA SER A 223 -7.06 -9.43 -9.84
C SER A 223 -8.30 -9.75 -10.67
N LEU A 224 -9.18 -8.79 -10.95
CA LEU A 224 -10.37 -8.99 -11.79
C LEU A 224 -10.01 -9.30 -13.25
N GLN A 225 -8.84 -8.86 -13.72
CA GLN A 225 -8.37 -9.14 -15.07
C GLN A 225 -7.65 -10.49 -15.20
N CYS A 226 -7.30 -11.13 -14.07
CA CYS A 226 -6.66 -12.45 -14.05
C CYS A 226 -7.72 -13.55 -14.12
N HIS A 227 -7.40 -14.66 -14.81
CA HIS A 227 -8.26 -15.86 -14.85
C HIS A 227 -7.47 -17.03 -14.25
N GLU A 228 -8.11 -17.85 -13.42
CA GLU A 228 -7.44 -18.97 -12.75
C GLU A 228 -7.19 -20.17 -13.69
N THR A 229 -7.92 -20.23 -14.82
CA THR A 229 -8.01 -21.41 -15.70
C THR A 229 -7.25 -21.30 -17.04
N CYS A 230 -6.73 -20.13 -17.44
CA CYS A 230 -6.17 -19.93 -18.80
C CYS A 230 -4.70 -19.50 -18.79
N GLY A 231 -3.82 -20.35 -19.33
CA GLY A 231 -2.48 -20.02 -19.81
C GLY A 231 -1.47 -19.53 -18.76
N GLU A 232 -0.19 -19.85 -18.96
CA GLU A 232 0.91 -19.47 -18.05
C GLU A 232 1.01 -17.94 -17.85
N SER A 233 0.61 -17.15 -18.86
CA SER A 233 0.71 -15.68 -18.90
C SER A 233 -0.38 -14.93 -18.15
N LEU A 234 -1.58 -15.52 -17.99
CA LEU A 234 -2.70 -14.92 -17.23
C LEU A 234 -2.84 -15.53 -15.83
N SER A 235 -1.92 -16.42 -15.45
CA SER A 235 -1.86 -17.01 -14.12
C SER A 235 -1.82 -15.89 -13.08
N LYS A 236 -2.82 -15.90 -12.20
CA LYS A 236 -3.05 -14.87 -11.18
C LYS A 236 -1.80 -14.55 -10.36
N GLY A 237 -1.00 -15.57 -10.04
CA GLY A 237 0.28 -15.41 -9.32
C GLY A 237 1.33 -14.63 -10.12
N ARG A 238 1.56 -14.96 -11.40
CA ARG A 238 2.57 -14.28 -12.24
C ARG A 238 2.15 -12.84 -12.55
N ALA A 239 0.88 -12.61 -12.85
CA ALA A 239 0.35 -11.29 -13.13
C ALA A 239 0.38 -10.37 -11.89
N LEU A 240 -0.12 -10.85 -10.74
CA LEU A 240 -0.06 -10.08 -9.49
C LEU A 240 1.37 -9.92 -8.97
N GLY A 241 2.25 -10.90 -9.21
CA GLY A 241 3.68 -10.80 -8.91
C GLY A 241 4.35 -9.68 -9.71
N LYS A 242 4.14 -9.62 -11.03
CA LYS A 242 4.60 -8.50 -11.87
C LYS A 242 4.02 -7.17 -11.39
N PHE A 243 2.72 -7.11 -11.12
CA PHE A 243 2.03 -5.92 -10.64
C PHE A 243 2.63 -5.41 -9.31
N ARG A 244 2.86 -6.31 -8.35
CA ARG A 244 3.56 -6.00 -7.08
C ARG A 244 4.98 -5.51 -7.32
N SER A 245 5.73 -6.14 -8.24
CA SER A 245 7.08 -5.74 -8.59
C SER A 245 7.16 -4.30 -9.11
N TYR A 246 6.23 -3.89 -9.99
CA TYR A 246 6.17 -2.49 -10.46
C TYR A 246 5.91 -1.51 -9.32
N GLY A 247 5.02 -1.84 -8.39
CA GLY A 247 4.77 -1.04 -7.20
C GLY A 247 6.01 -0.89 -6.32
N GLN A 248 6.79 -1.97 -6.14
CA GLN A 248 8.02 -1.93 -5.34
C GLN A 248 9.16 -1.17 -6.03
N LEU A 249 9.29 -1.27 -7.35
CA LEU A 249 10.23 -0.44 -8.11
C LEU A 249 9.93 1.05 -7.89
N GLY A 250 8.65 1.43 -7.92
CA GLY A 250 8.23 2.79 -7.57
C GLY A 250 8.66 3.16 -6.15
N ARG A 251 8.37 2.32 -5.14
CA ARG A 251 8.75 2.59 -3.74
C ARG A 251 10.25 2.67 -3.50
N SER A 252 11.07 1.97 -4.28
CA SER A 252 12.52 2.03 -4.16
C SER A 252 13.09 3.33 -4.74
N LEU A 253 12.58 3.78 -5.88
CA LEU A 253 13.10 4.95 -6.59
C LEU A 253 12.48 6.27 -6.11
N GLY A 254 11.25 6.22 -5.58
CA GLY A 254 10.48 7.35 -5.11
C GLY A 254 11.24 8.19 -4.08
N PRO A 255 11.65 7.62 -2.93
CA PRO A 255 12.38 8.34 -1.89
C PRO A 255 13.65 9.02 -2.39
N ILE A 256 14.43 8.35 -3.25
CA ILE A 256 15.68 8.91 -3.80
C ILE A 256 15.38 10.21 -4.57
N SER A 257 14.37 10.17 -5.44
CA SER A 257 14.00 11.33 -6.26
C SER A 257 13.36 12.45 -5.43
N ALA A 258 12.43 12.12 -4.53
CA ALA A 258 11.72 13.09 -3.70
C ALA A 258 12.66 13.77 -2.70
N CYS A 259 13.57 13.02 -2.06
CA CYS A 259 14.56 13.60 -1.16
C CYS A 259 15.47 14.58 -1.91
N THR A 260 15.91 14.22 -3.12
CA THR A 260 16.73 15.11 -3.94
C THR A 260 16.00 16.42 -4.25
N LEU A 261 14.73 16.34 -4.66
CA LEU A 261 13.91 17.53 -4.91
C LEU A 261 13.64 18.35 -3.64
N TYR A 262 13.40 17.68 -2.52
CA TYR A 262 13.17 18.31 -1.22
C TYR A 262 14.36 19.15 -0.77
N TRP A 263 15.58 18.60 -0.83
CA TRP A 263 16.79 19.30 -0.40
C TRP A 263 17.26 20.38 -1.37
N ILE A 264 16.95 20.28 -2.67
CA ILE A 264 17.34 21.29 -3.67
C ILE A 264 16.36 22.47 -3.69
N PHE A 265 15.05 22.20 -3.68
CA PHE A 265 14.02 23.22 -3.90
C PHE A 265 13.26 23.62 -2.64
N GLY A 266 13.46 22.89 -1.54
CA GLY A 266 12.75 23.08 -0.28
C GLY A 266 11.41 22.34 -0.20
N PRO A 267 10.82 22.29 1.01
CA PRO A 267 9.62 21.52 1.31
C PRO A 267 8.39 21.95 0.49
N GLY A 268 8.01 23.23 0.54
CA GLY A 268 6.76 23.71 -0.08
C GLY A 268 6.70 23.43 -1.59
N LYS A 269 7.78 23.71 -2.32
CA LYS A 269 7.88 23.45 -3.77
C LYS A 269 7.89 21.96 -4.08
N CYS A 270 8.57 21.14 -3.27
CA CYS A 270 8.60 19.68 -3.45
C CYS A 270 7.17 19.10 -3.37
N TYR A 271 6.40 19.49 -2.34
CA TYR A 271 5.02 19.03 -2.18
C TYR A 271 4.05 19.60 -3.22
N ALA A 272 4.24 20.84 -3.67
CA ALA A 272 3.47 21.41 -4.77
C ALA A 272 3.69 20.65 -6.08
N VAL A 273 4.94 20.33 -6.43
CA VAL A 273 5.28 19.52 -7.62
C VAL A 273 4.72 18.11 -7.50
N GLY A 274 4.80 17.50 -6.31
CA GLY A 274 4.18 16.21 -6.02
C GLY A 274 2.67 16.21 -6.27
N SER A 275 1.98 17.26 -5.81
CA SER A 275 0.54 17.46 -6.03
C SER A 275 0.17 17.59 -7.52
N LEU A 276 0.89 18.45 -8.26
CA LEU A 276 0.68 18.64 -9.70
C LEU A 276 0.91 17.34 -10.50
N THR A 277 1.98 16.61 -10.16
CA THR A 277 2.31 15.35 -10.84
C THR A 277 1.26 14.29 -10.53
N MET A 278 0.80 14.18 -9.28
CA MET A 278 -0.28 13.27 -8.89
C MET A 278 -1.60 13.63 -9.61
N MET A 279 -1.88 14.92 -9.80
CA MET A 279 -3.04 15.39 -10.57
C MET A 279 -2.98 14.94 -12.03
N ALA A 280 -1.83 15.09 -12.69
CA ALA A 280 -1.64 14.63 -14.06
C ALA A 280 -1.86 13.11 -14.18
N ILE A 281 -1.36 12.32 -13.24
CA ILE A 281 -1.52 10.86 -13.26
C ILE A 281 -2.95 10.45 -12.95
N THR A 282 -3.63 11.16 -12.05
CA THR A 282 -5.06 10.93 -11.76
C THR A 282 -5.88 11.16 -13.01
N TRP A 283 -5.62 12.24 -13.75
CA TRP A 283 -6.26 12.51 -15.03
C TRP A 283 -6.02 11.39 -16.05
N LEU A 284 -4.76 10.96 -16.22
CA LEU A 284 -4.42 9.82 -17.09
C LEU A 284 -5.11 8.51 -16.67
N THR A 285 -5.26 8.28 -15.37
CA THR A 285 -5.92 7.10 -14.81
C THR A 285 -7.42 7.12 -15.07
N VAL A 286 -8.06 8.30 -14.96
CA VAL A 286 -9.47 8.49 -15.31
C VAL A 286 -9.68 8.22 -16.80
N LEU A 287 -8.79 8.67 -17.69
CA LEU A 287 -8.91 8.41 -19.12
C LEU A 287 -8.57 6.97 -19.51
N GLY A 288 -7.59 6.35 -18.83
CA GLY A 288 -7.00 5.07 -19.23
C GLY A 288 -7.66 3.81 -18.66
N ILE A 289 -8.42 3.90 -17.55
CA ILE A 289 -9.11 2.72 -16.99
C ILE A 289 -10.49 2.57 -17.64
N PRO A 290 -10.75 1.51 -18.42
CA PRO A 290 -12.07 1.29 -19.02
C PRO A 290 -13.15 1.07 -17.95
N ASN A 291 -14.31 1.70 -18.13
CA ASN A 291 -15.46 1.62 -17.22
C ASN A 291 -16.22 0.31 -17.38
N LYS A 292 -15.59 -0.85 -17.17
CA LYS A 292 -16.34 -2.11 -17.15
C LYS A 292 -17.06 -2.22 -15.81
N LYS A 293 -18.32 -1.75 -15.79
CA LYS A 293 -19.27 -2.14 -14.74
C LYS A 293 -19.30 -3.67 -14.73
N ILE A 294 -19.12 -4.26 -13.55
CA ILE A 294 -19.37 -5.68 -13.34
C ILE A 294 -20.89 -5.85 -13.48
N THR A 295 -21.37 -6.11 -14.69
CA THR A 295 -22.70 -6.69 -14.86
C THR A 295 -22.61 -8.06 -14.22
N LYS A 296 -23.13 -8.17 -12.99
CA LYS A 296 -23.35 -9.46 -12.34
C LYS A 296 -24.03 -10.34 -13.38
N ALA A 297 -23.33 -11.40 -13.80
CA ALA A 297 -23.95 -12.47 -14.57
C ALA A 297 -25.24 -12.85 -13.84
N GLN A 298 -26.34 -12.89 -14.60
CA GLN A 298 -27.65 -13.26 -14.13
C GLN A 298 -27.53 -14.56 -13.33
N THR A 299 -27.60 -14.48 -12.00
CA THR A 299 -27.97 -15.63 -11.18
C THR A 299 -29.37 -16.00 -11.61
N GLY A 300 -29.47 -17.12 -12.32
CA GLY A 300 -30.71 -17.67 -12.83
C GLY A 300 -31.77 -17.76 -11.73
N LYS A 301 -32.94 -17.24 -12.06
CA LYS A 301 -34.20 -17.89 -11.76
C LYS A 301 -35.00 -17.91 -13.05
N SER A 302 -34.78 -18.97 -13.84
CA SER A 302 -35.81 -19.49 -14.70
C SER A 302 -36.49 -20.61 -13.90
N GLN A 303 -37.82 -20.52 -13.86
CA GLN A 303 -38.79 -21.46 -13.29
C GLN A 303 -39.00 -21.41 -11.77
#